data_AF-A0A662LYR1-F1
#
_entry.id   AF-A0A662LYR1-F1
#
_cell.length_a   1.000
_cell.length_b   1.000
_cell.length_c   1.000
_cell.angle_alpha   90.00
_cell.angle_beta   90.00
_cell.angle_gamma   90.00
#
_symmetry.space_group_name_H-M   'P 1'
#
loop_
_entity.id
_entity.type
_entity.pdbx_description
1 polymer ?
#
loop_
_entity_poly.entity_id
_entity_poly.type
_entity_poly.pdbx_seq_one_letter_code
_entity_poly.pdbx_strand_id
1 'polypeptide(L)'
;VILMSALLANINMFALLFYTNPSLRRIPLIGGQWWIGKYDLTSTNPTIPVAGGAWYIHRLNGIHGWLLPIIQGGLPGGHAAWQYAIRVIVYFSIMIIGSILFAKFWIETTDMGAAAIARQIQSSGMQIPGFRRDPRILRKVLERYIPVVTVIGGASVGALAASANAIGTVGNTSGTGVLLTVGILINLYEQIAREQAMEMHPVLRGFFGKE
;
A
#
# COMPACT_ATOMS: atom_id res chain seq x y z
N VAL A 1 -1.35 2.05 -0.58
CA VAL A 1 -0.52 1.04 0.12
C VAL A 1 -1.30 0.22 1.15
N ILE A 2 -2.01 0.84 2.11
CA ILE A 2 -2.79 0.09 3.12
C ILE A 2 -3.75 -0.92 2.48
N LEU A 3 -4.59 -0.46 1.56
CA LEU A 3 -5.56 -1.31 0.84
C LEU A 3 -4.89 -2.44 0.06
N MET A 4 -3.72 -2.17 -0.53
CA MET A 4 -2.96 -3.20 -1.25
C MET A 4 -2.42 -4.26 -0.29
N SER A 5 -1.82 -3.85 0.83
CA SER A 5 -1.34 -4.78 1.86
C SER A 5 -2.45 -5.62 2.46
N ALA A 6 -3.64 -5.04 2.66
CA ALA A 6 -4.83 -5.74 3.12
C ALA A 6 -5.34 -6.74 2.06
N LEU A 7 -5.37 -6.34 0.78
CA LEU A 7 -5.72 -7.23 -0.33
C LEU A 7 -4.79 -8.45 -0.38
N LEU A 8 -3.47 -8.24 -0.29
CA LEU A 8 -2.50 -9.33 -0.28
C LEU A 8 -2.66 -10.24 0.94
N ALA A 9 -2.97 -9.69 2.11
CA ALA A 9 -3.25 -10.46 3.31
C ALA A 9 -4.50 -11.34 3.12
N ASN A 10 -5.57 -10.78 2.56
CA ASN A 10 -6.80 -11.52 2.27
C ASN A 10 -6.57 -12.63 1.24
N ILE A 11 -5.84 -12.35 0.15
CA ILE A 11 -5.49 -13.37 -0.84
C ILE A 11 -4.73 -14.53 -0.20
N ASN A 12 -3.74 -14.25 0.66
CA ASN A 12 -3.00 -15.28 1.38
C ASN A 12 -3.87 -16.06 2.36
N MET A 13 -4.78 -15.38 3.06
CA MET A 13 -5.74 -16.02 3.97
C MET A 13 -6.67 -16.98 3.21
N PHE A 14 -7.24 -16.54 2.09
CA PHE A 14 -8.09 -17.39 1.27
C PHE A 14 -7.31 -18.56 0.66
N ALA A 15 -6.08 -18.35 0.20
CA ALA A 15 -5.22 -19.43 -0.29
C ALA A 15 -4.95 -20.48 0.80
N LEU A 16 -4.71 -20.05 2.05
CA LEU A 16 -4.60 -20.97 3.18
C LEU A 16 -5.92 -21.71 3.44
N LEU A 17 -7.05 -21.02 3.46
CA LEU A 17 -8.37 -21.64 3.69
C LEU A 17 -8.75 -22.65 2.60
N PHE A 18 -8.45 -22.39 1.33
CA PHE A 18 -8.67 -23.33 0.24
C PHE A 18 -7.81 -24.60 0.35
N TYR A 19 -6.67 -24.51 1.04
CA TYR A 19 -5.77 -25.63 1.26
C TYR A 19 -6.11 -26.42 2.53
N THR A 20 -6.54 -25.74 3.61
CA THR A 20 -6.76 -26.36 4.93
C THR A 20 -8.18 -26.82 5.19
N ASN A 21 -9.20 -26.17 4.63
CA ASN A 21 -10.59 -26.47 4.97
C ASN A 21 -11.11 -27.71 4.20
N PRO A 22 -11.65 -28.74 4.90
CA PRO A 22 -12.13 -30.00 4.29
C PRO A 22 -13.23 -29.82 3.24
N SER A 23 -14.07 -28.79 3.36
CA SER A 23 -15.17 -28.53 2.44
C SER A 23 -14.72 -27.77 1.19
N LEU A 24 -13.77 -26.84 1.33
CA LEU A 24 -13.27 -26.01 0.23
C LEU A 24 -12.20 -26.74 -0.60
N ARG A 25 -11.50 -27.72 -0.02
CA ARG A 25 -10.57 -28.59 -0.75
C ARG A 25 -11.25 -29.43 -1.84
N ARG A 26 -12.56 -29.66 -1.74
CA ARG A 26 -13.36 -30.43 -2.71
C ARG A 26 -13.79 -29.62 -3.94
N ILE A 27 -13.54 -28.32 -3.99
CA ILE A 27 -13.86 -27.49 -5.16
C ILE A 27 -12.90 -27.87 -6.30
N PRO A 28 -13.40 -28.39 -7.44
CA PRO A 28 -12.55 -28.71 -8.58
C PRO A 28 -11.82 -27.45 -9.09
N LEU A 29 -10.57 -27.60 -9.52
CA LEU A 29 -9.62 -26.54 -9.95
C LEU A 29 -9.07 -25.58 -8.87
N ILE A 30 -9.74 -25.38 -7.73
CA ILE A 30 -9.34 -24.35 -6.74
C ILE A 30 -8.89 -24.97 -5.41
N GLY A 31 -9.52 -26.06 -4.98
CA GLY A 31 -9.20 -26.74 -3.73
C GLY A 31 -7.91 -27.56 -3.82
N GLY A 32 -6.91 -27.24 -3.00
CA GLY A 32 -5.69 -28.04 -2.82
C GLY A 32 -4.69 -28.06 -3.99
N GLN A 33 -4.85 -27.22 -5.02
CA GLN A 33 -3.93 -27.17 -6.16
C GLN A 33 -2.59 -26.50 -5.80
N TRP A 34 -1.48 -27.13 -6.20
CA TRP A 34 -0.13 -26.67 -5.92
C TRP A 34 0.20 -25.32 -6.56
N TRP A 35 -0.50 -24.93 -7.64
CA TRP A 35 -0.30 -23.66 -8.31
C TRP A 35 -0.89 -22.46 -7.54
N ILE A 36 -1.90 -22.64 -6.67
CA ILE A 36 -2.47 -21.55 -5.85
C ILE A 36 -1.57 -21.33 -4.63
N GLY A 37 -1.25 -22.40 -3.91
CA GLY A 37 -0.43 -22.34 -2.72
C GLY A 37 -0.33 -23.71 -2.05
N LYS A 38 0.89 -24.24 -1.93
CA LYS A 38 1.16 -25.42 -1.10
C LYS A 38 1.61 -24.93 0.27
N TYR A 39 0.89 -25.33 1.32
CA TYR A 39 1.27 -25.05 2.70
C TYR A 39 1.75 -26.34 3.35
N ASP A 40 2.84 -26.26 4.10
CA ASP A 40 3.31 -27.37 4.92
C ASP A 40 2.72 -27.22 6.32
N LEU A 41 1.72 -28.05 6.62
CA LEU A 41 0.99 -28.05 7.89
C LEU A 41 1.77 -28.72 9.02
N THR A 42 2.89 -29.37 8.71
CA THR A 42 3.76 -30.08 9.65
C THR A 42 4.98 -29.27 10.10
N SER A 43 5.23 -28.12 9.48
CA SER A 43 6.35 -27.22 9.79
C SER A 43 5.98 -26.14 10.83
N THR A 44 6.99 -25.57 11.49
CA THR A 44 6.89 -24.59 12.61
C THR A 44 6.13 -23.30 12.25
N ASN A 45 5.88 -23.02 10.96
CA ASN A 45 5.12 -21.87 10.47
C ASN A 45 4.09 -22.30 9.40
N PRO A 46 2.93 -22.87 9.80
CA PRO A 46 1.95 -23.43 8.86
C PRO A 46 1.23 -22.38 8.00
N THR A 47 1.44 -21.08 8.28
CA THR A 47 0.80 -19.95 7.59
C THR A 47 1.62 -19.38 6.44
N ILE A 48 2.86 -19.83 6.25
CA ILE A 48 3.74 -19.36 5.17
C ILE A 48 3.61 -20.34 3.99
N PRO A 49 3.28 -19.87 2.77
CA PRO A 49 3.23 -20.74 1.60
C PRO A 49 4.63 -21.27 1.28
N VAL A 50 4.74 -22.55 0.97
CA VAL A 50 5.99 -23.23 0.59
C VAL A 50 6.16 -23.29 -0.92
N ALA A 51 5.08 -23.30 -1.70
CA ALA A 51 5.12 -23.24 -3.17
C ALA A 51 3.83 -22.63 -3.74
N GLY A 52 3.83 -22.30 -5.05
CA GLY A 52 2.65 -21.79 -5.78
C GLY A 52 2.61 -20.27 -5.92
N GLY A 53 1.52 -19.75 -6.53
CA GLY A 53 1.31 -18.31 -6.75
C GLY A 53 1.26 -17.50 -5.46
N ALA A 54 0.71 -18.07 -4.38
CA ALA A 54 0.73 -17.45 -3.05
C ALA A 54 2.15 -17.18 -2.55
N TRP A 55 3.15 -17.99 -2.92
CA TRP A 55 4.54 -17.76 -2.55
C TRP A 55 5.13 -16.50 -3.20
N TYR A 56 4.79 -16.25 -4.47
CA TYR A 56 5.22 -15.05 -5.19
C TYR A 56 4.58 -13.77 -4.66
N ILE A 57 3.37 -13.89 -4.11
CA ILE A 57 2.57 -12.75 -3.62
C ILE A 57 2.80 -12.50 -2.12
N HIS A 58 3.25 -13.52 -1.37
CA HIS A 58 3.55 -13.39 0.04
C HIS A 58 4.72 -12.43 0.28
N ARG A 59 4.62 -11.63 1.35
CA ARG A 59 5.62 -10.62 1.72
C ARG A 59 7.02 -11.23 1.79
N LEU A 60 8.02 -10.44 1.36
CA LEU A 60 9.41 -10.77 1.58
C LEU A 60 9.67 -10.59 3.07
N ASN A 61 10.01 -11.67 3.77
CA ASN A 61 10.22 -11.67 5.23
C ASN A 61 11.66 -11.26 5.55
N GLY A 62 12.08 -10.08 5.07
CA GLY A 62 13.42 -9.54 5.25
C GLY A 62 14.52 -10.23 4.42
N ILE A 63 15.76 -9.76 4.60
CA ILE A 63 16.95 -10.18 3.84
C ILE A 63 17.17 -11.70 3.88
N HIS A 64 16.88 -12.33 5.01
CA HIS A 64 16.98 -13.79 5.17
C HIS A 64 16.01 -14.56 4.28
N GLY A 65 14.86 -13.99 3.91
CA GLY A 65 13.82 -14.66 3.15
C GLY A 65 14.01 -14.64 1.62
N TRP A 66 14.90 -13.79 1.10
CA TRP A 66 15.12 -13.66 -0.34
C TRP A 66 16.60 -13.53 -0.72
N LEU A 67 17.38 -12.66 -0.07
CA LEU A 67 18.76 -12.35 -0.49
C LEU A 67 19.74 -13.46 -0.13
N LEU A 68 19.69 -13.98 1.11
CA LEU A 68 20.61 -15.05 1.52
C LEU A 68 20.44 -16.32 0.69
N PRO A 69 19.22 -16.81 0.40
CA PRO A 69 19.02 -17.95 -0.51
C PRO A 69 19.57 -17.74 -1.92
N ILE A 70 19.57 -16.48 -2.43
CA ILE A 70 20.15 -16.15 -3.75
C ILE A 70 21.67 -16.26 -3.71
N ILE A 71 22.32 -15.69 -2.69
CA ILE A 71 23.78 -15.64 -2.57
C ILE A 71 24.36 -17.03 -2.25
N GLN A 72 23.65 -17.82 -1.45
CA GLN A 72 24.12 -19.14 -1.00
C GLN A 72 23.82 -20.29 -1.98
N GLY A 73 23.13 -20.02 -3.10
CA GLY A 73 22.86 -21.03 -4.15
C GLY A 73 21.64 -21.93 -3.91
N GLY A 74 20.72 -21.56 -3.00
CA GLY A 74 19.61 -22.38 -2.50
C GLY A 74 20.07 -23.29 -1.34
N LEU A 75 19.41 -23.46 -0.19
CA LEU A 75 17.99 -23.54 0.20
C LEU A 75 17.84 -23.08 1.68
N PRO A 76 16.64 -22.60 2.11
CA PRO A 76 15.70 -23.52 2.78
C PRO A 76 14.31 -23.50 2.10
N GLY A 77 13.86 -24.64 1.55
CA GLY A 77 12.49 -24.80 1.03
C GLY A 77 12.29 -25.45 -0.35
N GLY A 78 13.34 -25.87 -1.06
CA GLY A 78 13.25 -26.59 -2.34
C GLY A 78 13.50 -25.75 -3.61
N HIS A 79 13.64 -24.43 -3.49
CA HIS A 79 13.64 -23.52 -4.64
C HIS A 79 15.05 -23.12 -5.08
N ALA A 80 15.24 -22.96 -6.39
CA ALA A 80 16.49 -22.50 -6.98
C ALA A 80 16.68 -20.99 -6.78
N ALA A 81 17.93 -20.51 -6.73
CA ALA A 81 18.27 -19.09 -6.52
C ALA A 81 17.54 -18.12 -7.49
N TRP A 82 17.36 -18.51 -8.75
CA TRP A 82 16.62 -17.71 -9.73
C TRP A 82 15.15 -17.50 -9.39
N GLN A 83 14.50 -18.47 -8.71
CA GLN A 83 13.10 -18.36 -8.32
C GLN A 83 12.91 -17.31 -7.22
N TYR A 84 13.88 -17.19 -6.31
CA TYR A 84 13.90 -16.11 -5.31
C TYR A 84 14.07 -14.73 -5.96
N ALA A 85 14.90 -14.60 -7.00
CA ALA A 85 15.05 -13.35 -7.74
C ALA A 85 13.75 -12.95 -8.46
N ILE A 86 13.08 -13.90 -9.13
CA ILE A 86 11.78 -13.65 -9.76
C ILE A 86 10.72 -13.28 -8.71
N ARG A 87 10.72 -13.93 -7.55
CA ARG A 87 9.82 -13.59 -6.45
C ARG A 87 9.94 -12.12 -6.03
N VAL A 88 11.16 -11.61 -5.92
CA VAL A 88 11.39 -10.19 -5.58
C VAL A 88 10.78 -9.30 -6.65
N ILE A 89 11.08 -9.56 -7.93
CA ILE A 89 10.60 -8.76 -9.06
C ILE A 89 9.07 -8.76 -9.13
N VAL A 90 8.45 -9.94 -9.02
CA VAL A 90 7.00 -10.10 -9.06
C VAL A 90 6.34 -9.37 -7.90
N TYR A 91 6.85 -9.55 -6.67
CA TYR A 91 6.31 -8.89 -5.50
C TYR A 91 6.41 -7.36 -5.60
N PHE A 92 7.56 -6.82 -6.00
CA PHE A 92 7.75 -5.38 -6.20
C PHE A 92 6.78 -4.84 -7.25
N SER A 93 6.65 -5.52 -8.39
CA SER A 93 5.76 -5.12 -9.47
C SER A 93 4.30 -5.10 -9.02
N ILE A 94 3.84 -6.15 -8.34
CA ILE A 94 2.48 -6.24 -7.78
C ILE A 94 2.24 -5.11 -6.77
N MET A 95 3.20 -4.85 -5.88
CA MET A 95 3.06 -3.82 -4.85
C MET A 95 2.99 -2.42 -5.45
N ILE A 96 3.81 -2.11 -6.45
CA ILE A 96 3.82 -0.80 -7.13
C ILE A 96 2.54 -0.62 -7.95
N ILE A 97 2.20 -1.56 -8.83
CA ILE A 97 1.02 -1.49 -9.69
C ILE A 97 -0.25 -1.44 -8.85
N GLY A 98 -0.38 -2.32 -7.86
CA GLY A 98 -1.51 -2.34 -6.94
C GLY A 98 -1.64 -1.03 -6.15
N SER A 99 -0.52 -0.43 -5.73
CA SER A 99 -0.55 0.86 -5.03
C SER A 99 -1.00 2.01 -5.92
N ILE A 100 -0.62 2.03 -7.20
CA ILE A 100 -1.10 3.00 -8.19
C ILE A 100 -2.60 2.82 -8.43
N LEU A 101 -3.07 1.58 -8.63
CA LEU A 101 -4.49 1.29 -8.85
C LEU A 101 -5.34 1.76 -7.68
N PHE A 102 -4.94 1.42 -6.45
CA PHE A 102 -5.65 1.88 -5.26
C PHE A 102 -5.55 3.39 -5.04
N ALA A 103 -4.45 4.04 -5.41
CA ALA A 103 -4.35 5.50 -5.32
C ALA A 103 -5.33 6.19 -6.29
N LYS A 104 -5.46 5.69 -7.52
CA LYS A 104 -6.45 6.18 -8.48
C LYS A 104 -7.88 5.92 -8.00
N PHE A 105 -8.16 4.70 -7.53
CA PHE A 105 -9.48 4.34 -7.02
C PHE A 105 -9.88 5.20 -5.82
N TRP A 106 -8.92 5.50 -4.93
CA TRP A 106 -9.16 6.38 -3.80
C TRP A 106 -9.62 7.76 -4.25
N ILE A 107 -8.95 8.38 -5.23
CA ILE A 107 -9.31 9.73 -5.71
C ILE A 107 -10.66 9.76 -6.44
N GLU A 108 -11.01 8.70 -7.15
CA GLU A 108 -12.30 8.63 -7.85
C GLU A 108 -13.46 8.40 -6.87
N THR A 109 -13.23 7.58 -5.83
CA THR A 109 -14.27 7.21 -4.85
C THR A 109 -14.43 8.27 -3.75
N THR A 110 -13.37 9.02 -3.47
CA THR A 110 -13.41 10.13 -2.51
C THR A 110 -13.59 11.45 -3.23
N ASP A 111 -14.14 12.46 -2.56
CA ASP A 111 -14.23 13.84 -3.09
C ASP A 111 -12.86 14.55 -3.15
N MET A 112 -11.79 13.82 -3.52
CA MET A 112 -10.42 14.35 -3.72
C MET A 112 -10.11 14.61 -5.21
N GLY A 113 -11.12 14.54 -6.08
CA GLY A 113 -10.99 14.90 -7.49
C GLY A 113 -10.76 16.40 -7.71
N ALA A 114 -10.23 16.76 -8.87
CA ALA A 114 -9.88 18.15 -9.23
C ALA A 114 -11.06 19.13 -9.09
N ALA A 115 -12.27 18.70 -9.44
CA ALA A 115 -13.47 19.52 -9.34
C ALA A 115 -13.90 19.77 -7.88
N ALA A 116 -13.79 18.76 -7.01
CA ALA A 116 -14.13 18.87 -5.60
C ALA A 116 -13.14 19.77 -4.87
N ILE A 117 -11.84 19.58 -5.09
CA ILE A 117 -10.78 20.44 -4.53
C ILE A 117 -10.93 21.88 -5.02
N ALA A 118 -11.22 22.10 -6.31
CA ALA A 118 -11.44 23.45 -6.83
C ALA A 118 -12.64 24.15 -6.14
N ARG A 119 -13.73 23.42 -5.89
CA ARG A 119 -14.89 23.94 -5.14
C ARG A 119 -14.53 24.26 -3.69
N GLN A 120 -13.76 23.40 -3.03
CA GLN A 120 -13.31 23.58 -1.64
C GLN A 120 -12.40 24.81 -1.49
N ILE A 121 -11.47 25.02 -2.42
CA ILE A 121 -10.59 26.20 -2.44
C ILE A 121 -11.43 27.46 -2.65
N GLN A 122 -12.43 27.42 -3.53
CA GLN A 122 -13.32 28.56 -3.74
C GLN A 122 -14.16 28.88 -2.49
N SER A 123 -14.73 27.86 -1.82
CA SER A 123 -15.59 28.04 -0.64
C SER A 123 -14.81 28.56 0.58
N SER A 124 -13.51 28.24 0.69
CA SER A 124 -12.64 28.81 1.75
C SER A 124 -12.43 30.33 1.68
N GLY A 125 -12.99 31.00 0.66
CA GLY A 125 -12.93 32.46 0.53
C GLY A 125 -11.55 33.00 0.13
N MET A 126 -10.62 32.13 -0.23
CA MET A 126 -9.29 32.50 -0.72
C MET A 126 -9.42 33.28 -2.04
N GLN A 127 -9.16 34.60 -1.99
CA GLN A 127 -9.02 35.43 -3.17
C GLN A 127 -7.53 35.51 -3.53
N ILE A 128 -7.15 34.99 -4.69
CA ILE A 128 -5.86 35.33 -5.29
C ILE A 128 -6.02 36.75 -5.87
N PRO A 129 -5.26 37.75 -5.38
CA PRO A 129 -5.32 39.10 -5.93
C PRO A 129 -5.00 39.08 -7.43
N GLY A 130 -5.83 39.70 -8.27
CA GLY A 130 -5.57 39.89 -9.70
C GLY A 130 -6.36 39.01 -10.70
N PHE A 131 -7.18 38.05 -10.26
CA PHE A 131 -8.00 37.21 -11.16
C PHE A 131 -9.49 37.19 -10.80
N ARG A 132 -10.35 37.14 -11.83
CA ARG A 132 -11.79 36.84 -11.66
C ARG A 132 -11.93 35.38 -11.17
N ARG A 133 -12.82 35.15 -10.19
CA ARG A 133 -13.11 33.85 -9.57
C ARG A 133 -13.74 32.86 -10.56
N ASP A 134 -12.99 32.35 -11.52
CA ASP A 134 -13.49 31.28 -12.38
C ASP A 134 -12.95 29.91 -11.90
N PRO A 135 -13.75 29.10 -11.18
CA PRO A 135 -13.35 27.77 -10.73
C PRO A 135 -12.98 26.84 -11.90
N ARG A 136 -13.39 27.17 -13.13
CA ARG A 136 -13.04 26.40 -14.34
C ARG A 136 -11.54 26.43 -14.62
N ILE A 137 -10.87 27.55 -14.34
CA ILE A 137 -9.42 27.69 -14.59
C ILE A 137 -8.64 26.85 -13.57
N LEU A 138 -9.00 26.97 -12.28
CA LEU A 138 -8.37 26.20 -11.21
C LEU A 138 -8.54 24.69 -11.43
N ARG A 139 -9.76 24.25 -11.79
CA ARG A 139 -10.03 22.85 -12.13
C ARG A 139 -9.14 22.36 -13.27
N LYS A 140 -9.01 23.12 -14.36
CA LYS A 140 -8.20 22.73 -15.53
C LYS A 140 -6.72 22.54 -15.20
N VAL A 141 -6.20 23.35 -14.26
CA VAL A 141 -4.83 23.17 -13.74
C VAL A 141 -4.75 21.90 -12.90
N LEU A 142 -5.64 21.73 -11.92
CA LEU A 142 -5.66 20.57 -11.03
C LEU A 142 -5.85 19.23 -11.77
N GLU A 143 -6.68 19.20 -12.82
CA GLU A 143 -6.89 18.02 -13.68
C GLU A 143 -5.59 17.52 -14.34
N ARG A 144 -4.62 18.41 -14.59
CA ARG A 144 -3.32 18.03 -15.14
C ARG A 144 -2.37 17.49 -14.07
N TYR A 145 -2.43 18.00 -12.86
CA TYR A 145 -1.47 17.66 -11.80
C TYR A 145 -1.90 16.46 -10.95
N ILE A 146 -3.18 16.37 -10.56
CA ILE A 146 -3.66 15.34 -9.64
C ILE A 146 -3.37 13.93 -10.17
N PRO A 147 -3.72 13.55 -11.42
CA PRO A 147 -3.46 12.20 -11.91
C PRO A 147 -1.97 11.84 -11.91
N VAL A 148 -1.10 12.79 -12.26
CA VAL A 148 0.35 12.58 -12.31
C VAL A 148 0.93 12.39 -10.91
N VAL A 149 0.58 13.27 -9.96
CA VAL A 149 1.01 13.17 -8.57
C VAL A 149 0.49 11.88 -7.93
N THR A 150 -0.71 11.45 -8.30
CA THR A 150 -1.30 10.19 -7.80
C THR A 150 -0.54 8.96 -8.25
N VAL A 151 -0.17 8.90 -9.53
CA VAL A 151 0.59 7.78 -10.07
C VAL A 151 2.00 7.75 -9.47
N ILE A 152 2.68 8.89 -9.43
CA ILE A 152 4.03 8.99 -8.86
C ILE A 152 4.00 8.70 -7.36
N GLY A 153 3.07 9.29 -6.61
CA GLY A 153 2.91 9.06 -5.18
C GLY A 153 2.56 7.61 -4.87
N GLY A 154 1.60 7.03 -5.60
CA GLY A 154 1.23 5.62 -5.47
C GLY A 154 2.39 4.67 -5.76
N ALA A 155 3.15 4.95 -6.82
CA ALA A 155 4.32 4.16 -7.19
C ALA A 155 5.44 4.27 -6.14
N SER A 156 5.79 5.48 -5.72
CA SER A 156 6.86 5.75 -4.76
C SER A 156 6.56 5.14 -3.39
N VAL A 157 5.35 5.33 -2.85
CA VAL A 157 4.98 4.74 -1.55
C VAL A 157 4.87 3.22 -1.67
N GLY A 158 4.40 2.68 -2.81
CA GLY A 158 4.39 1.24 -3.09
C GLY A 158 5.79 0.64 -3.13
N ALA A 159 6.73 1.29 -3.80
CA ALA A 159 8.14 0.89 -3.88
C ALA A 159 8.82 0.96 -2.51
N LEU A 160 8.56 2.02 -1.73
CA LEU A 160 9.07 2.17 -0.37
C LEU A 160 8.55 1.06 0.54
N ALA A 161 7.26 0.74 0.47
CA ALA A 161 6.66 -0.35 1.24
C ALA A 161 7.22 -1.73 0.85
N ALA A 162 7.45 -1.96 -0.45
CA ALA A 162 8.08 -3.19 -0.94
C ALA A 162 9.53 -3.32 -0.43
N SER A 163 10.27 -2.23 -0.46
CA SER A 163 11.65 -2.15 0.04
C SER A 163 11.73 -2.37 1.55
N ALA A 164 10.81 -1.77 2.32
CA ALA A 164 10.71 -1.99 3.76
C ALA A 164 10.47 -3.47 4.11
N ASN A 165 9.63 -4.16 3.34
CA ASN A 165 9.43 -5.60 3.53
C ASN A 165 10.68 -6.40 3.11
N ALA A 166 11.34 -6.02 2.01
CA ALA A 166 12.54 -6.69 1.53
C ALA A 166 13.72 -6.61 2.53
N ILE A 167 13.91 -5.46 3.18
CA ILE A 167 14.95 -5.29 4.21
C ILE A 167 14.56 -6.07 5.48
N GLY A 168 13.29 -6.01 5.86
CA GLY A 168 12.79 -6.59 7.11
C GLY A 168 12.89 -5.60 8.26
N THR A 169 12.08 -5.82 9.29
CA THR A 169 12.02 -4.95 10.47
C THR A 169 12.23 -5.73 11.76
N VAL A 170 12.67 -5.03 12.80
CA VAL A 170 12.93 -5.62 14.12
C VAL A 170 11.61 -6.14 14.74
N GLY A 171 11.68 -7.30 15.40
CA GLY A 171 10.57 -7.81 16.21
C GLY A 171 9.43 -8.48 15.45
N ASN A 172 9.71 -9.22 14.37
CA ASN A 172 8.71 -9.95 13.55
C ASN A 172 7.55 -9.10 13.01
N THR A 173 7.69 -7.77 13.04
CA THR A 173 6.71 -6.84 12.48
C THR A 173 6.90 -6.74 10.97
N SER A 174 5.85 -6.37 10.23
CA SER A 174 5.96 -6.13 8.79
C SER A 174 6.53 -4.73 8.51
N GLY A 175 7.42 -4.61 7.54
CA GLY A 175 8.01 -3.32 7.14
C GLY A 175 6.98 -2.31 6.65
N THR A 176 5.92 -2.78 5.97
CA THR A 176 4.78 -1.92 5.63
C THR A 176 4.05 -1.41 6.87
N GLY A 177 3.86 -2.25 7.90
CA GLY A 177 3.20 -1.83 9.15
C GLY A 177 3.95 -0.70 9.85
N VAL A 178 5.28 -0.82 9.96
CA VAL A 178 6.13 0.24 10.57
C VAL A 178 6.02 1.54 9.79
N LEU A 179 6.12 1.48 8.45
CA LEU A 179 5.98 2.66 7.59
C LEU A 179 4.63 3.36 7.78
N LEU A 180 3.54 2.58 7.87
CA LEU A 180 2.20 3.12 8.10
C LEU A 180 2.09 3.76 9.47
N THR A 181 2.61 3.13 10.53
CA THR A 181 2.59 3.70 11.89
C THR A 181 3.32 5.03 11.93
N VAL A 182 4.53 5.12 11.38
CA VAL A 182 5.30 6.38 11.35
C VAL A 182 4.55 7.45 10.55
N GLY A 183 3.98 7.07 9.39
CA GLY A 183 3.18 8.00 8.58
C GLY A 183 1.95 8.52 9.31
N ILE A 184 1.22 7.66 10.02
CA ILE A 184 0.06 8.06 10.83
C ILE A 184 0.49 8.98 11.98
N LEU A 185 1.57 8.64 12.69
CA LEU A 185 2.08 9.44 13.80
C LEU A 185 2.49 10.85 13.37
N ILE A 186 3.22 10.99 12.27
CA ILE A 186 3.63 12.30 11.76
C ILE A 186 2.40 13.12 11.35
N ASN A 187 1.44 12.52 10.64
CA ASN A 187 0.20 13.22 10.26
C ASN A 187 -0.61 13.68 11.48
N LEU A 188 -0.73 12.82 12.50
CA LEU A 188 -1.43 13.17 13.74
C LEU A 188 -0.70 14.30 14.48
N TYR A 189 0.63 14.23 14.57
CA TYR A 189 1.45 15.29 15.16
C TYR A 189 1.24 16.63 14.44
N GLU A 190 1.27 16.63 13.11
CA GLU A 190 1.02 17.84 12.32
C GLU A 190 -0.39 18.41 12.51
N GLN A 191 -1.41 17.54 12.62
CA GLN A 191 -2.79 17.97 12.87
C GLN A 191 -2.91 18.65 14.24
N ILE A 192 -2.37 18.05 15.29
CA ILE A 192 -2.36 18.63 16.65
C ILE A 192 -1.60 19.96 16.66
N ALA A 193 -0.44 20.03 16.01
CA ALA A 193 0.36 21.26 15.94
C ALA A 193 -0.41 22.40 15.21
N ARG A 194 -1.16 22.08 14.15
CA ARG A 194 -2.02 23.04 13.45
C ARG A 194 -3.16 23.52 14.33
N GLU A 195 -3.80 22.62 15.08
CA GLU A 195 -4.87 23.00 16.02
C GLU A 195 -4.35 23.92 17.12
N GLN A 196 -3.23 23.58 17.76
CA GLN A 196 -2.62 24.44 18.79
C GLN A 196 -2.24 25.82 18.25
N ALA A 197 -1.69 25.90 17.03
CA ALA A 197 -1.39 27.18 16.39
C ALA A 197 -2.65 28.02 16.14
N MET A 198 -3.77 27.39 15.78
CA MET A 198 -5.06 28.08 15.60
C MET A 198 -5.67 28.55 16.93
N GLU A 199 -5.45 27.81 18.03
CA GLU A 199 -5.90 28.19 19.38
C GLU A 199 -5.08 29.33 19.99
N MET A 200 -3.76 29.33 19.78
CA MET A 200 -2.85 30.34 20.32
C MET A 200 -2.96 31.72 19.64
N HIS A 201 -3.35 31.75 18.37
CA HIS A 201 -3.53 33.00 17.62
C HIS A 201 -4.96 33.13 17.09
N PRO A 202 -5.91 33.68 17.89
CA PRO A 202 -7.31 33.82 17.50
C PRO A 202 -7.53 34.66 16.23
N VAL A 203 -6.55 35.50 15.84
CA VAL A 203 -6.56 36.28 14.60
C VAL A 203 -6.38 35.40 13.34
N LEU A 204 -5.69 34.25 13.44
CA LEU A 204 -5.57 33.27 12.34
C LEU A 204 -6.88 32.49 12.12
N ARG A 205 -7.74 32.43 13.15
CA ARG A 205 -9.06 31.79 13.10
C ARG A 205 -9.98 32.46 12.07
N GLY A 206 -9.86 33.78 11.87
CA GLY A 206 -10.66 34.52 10.86
C GLY A 206 -10.13 34.44 9.43
N PHE A 207 -8.86 34.04 9.23
CA PHE A 207 -8.24 33.92 7.89
C PHE A 207 -8.27 32.47 7.35
N PHE A 208 -8.23 31.46 8.23
CA PHE A 208 -8.23 30.04 7.86
C PHE A 208 -9.49 29.27 8.32
N GLY A 209 -10.24 29.80 9.28
CA GLY A 209 -11.53 29.27 9.69
C GLY A 209 -12.64 29.99 8.94
N LYS A 210 -13.17 29.36 7.90
CA LYS A 210 -14.50 29.68 7.39
C LYS A 210 -15.32 28.41 7.37
N GLU A 211 -16.26 28.36 8.30
CA GLU A 211 -17.60 27.84 8.02
C GLU A 211 -18.13 28.39 6.68
#